data_AF-A0A958FEK4-F1
#
_entry.id   AF-A0A958FEK4-F1
#
_cell.length_a   1.000
_cell.length_b   1.000
_cell.length_c   1.000
_cell.angle_alpha   90.00
_cell.angle_beta   90.00
_cell.angle_gamma   90.00
#
_symmetry.space_group_name_H-M   'P 1'
#
loop_
_entity.id
_entity.type
_entity.pdbx_description
1 polymer ?
#
loop_
_entity_poly.entity_id
_entity_poly.type
_entity_poly.pdbx_seq_one_letter_code
_entity_poly.pdbx_strand_id
1 'polypeptide(L)'
;AILFQTAWAIVLILSGTFYELITYVAFVDWIFFALAGFSVFLFRRRDPDGERPYRTPGYPLTPALFVLISTWFVINTLISAPYQALAGLLFLALGVPVYF
;
A
#
# COMPACT_ATOMS: atom_id res chain seq x y z
N ALA A 1 19.18 -12.96 -5.65
CA ALA A 1 18.34 -11.91 -5.03
C ALA A 1 19.04 -10.55 -5.07
N ILE A 2 20.16 -10.36 -4.34
CA ILE A 2 20.84 -9.07 -4.21
C ILE A 2 21.26 -8.48 -5.58
N LEU A 3 21.96 -9.24 -6.42
CA LEU A 3 22.41 -8.75 -7.74
C LEU A 3 21.25 -8.31 -8.64
N PHE A 4 20.12 -9.01 -8.58
CA PHE A 4 18.92 -8.67 -9.34
C PHE A 4 18.27 -7.38 -8.83
N GLN A 5 18.13 -7.23 -7.50
CA GLN A 5 17.63 -6.00 -6.87
C GLN A 5 18.56 -4.81 -7.16
N THR A 6 19.88 -5.01 -7.15
CA THR A 6 20.85 -3.96 -7.49
C THR A 6 20.70 -3.53 -8.95
N ALA A 7 20.60 -4.47 -9.89
CA ALA A 7 20.39 -4.16 -11.30
C ALA A 7 19.07 -3.38 -11.51
N TRP A 8 17.99 -3.80 -10.85
CA TRP A 8 16.70 -3.11 -10.91
C TRP A 8 16.76 -1.70 -10.31
N ALA A 9 17.42 -1.53 -9.17
CA ALA A 9 17.61 -0.22 -8.54
C ALA A 9 18.38 0.74 -9.45
N ILE A 10 19.42 0.26 -10.15
CA ILE A 10 20.18 1.08 -11.13
C ILE A 10 19.27 1.53 -12.27
N VAL A 11 18.45 0.64 -12.83
CA VAL A 11 17.49 0.98 -13.89
C VAL A 11 16.50 2.04 -13.40
N LEU A 12 15.94 1.88 -12.20
CA LEU A 12 14.98 2.83 -11.63
C LEU A 12 15.60 4.23 -11.46
N ILE A 13 16.82 4.32 -10.91
CA ILE A 13 17.54 5.59 -10.74
C ILE A 13 17.77 6.33 -12.06
N LEU A 14 17.99 5.60 -13.16
CA LEU A 14 18.23 6.18 -14.49
C LEU A 14 16.93 6.55 -15.24
N SER A 15 15.78 6.02 -14.83
CA SER A 15 14.52 6.10 -15.60
C SER A 15 13.66 7.35 -15.35
N GLY A 16 13.90 8.12 -14.29
CA GLY A 16 13.05 9.27 -13.95
C GLY A 16 13.55 10.09 -12.77
N THR A 17 12.80 11.11 -12.37
CA THR A 17 13.14 11.87 -11.17
C THR A 17 12.86 11.02 -9.93
N PHE A 18 13.81 10.96 -9.00
CA PHE A 18 13.68 10.21 -7.74
C PHE A 18 12.37 10.48 -6.98
N TYR A 19 11.87 11.72 -7.09
CA TYR A 19 10.61 12.15 -6.49
C TYR A 19 9.39 11.44 -7.09
N GLU A 20 9.32 11.28 -8.41
CA GLU A 20 8.22 10.59 -9.08
C GLU A 20 8.20 9.11 -8.71
N LEU A 21 9.38 8.47 -8.70
CA LEU A 21 9.55 7.05 -8.32
C LEU A 21 9.03 6.77 -6.91
N ILE A 22 9.44 7.59 -5.93
CA ILE A 22 8.96 7.47 -4.56
C ILE A 22 7.44 7.66 -4.50
N THR A 23 6.91 8.62 -5.26
CA THR A 23 5.46 8.89 -5.22
C THR A 23 4.65 7.72 -5.80
N TYR A 24 5.13 7.06 -6.85
CA TYR A 24 4.51 5.84 -7.38
C TYR A 24 4.46 4.71 -6.34
N VAL A 25 5.61 4.43 -5.70
CA VAL A 25 5.74 3.31 -4.75
C VAL A 25 4.93 3.59 -3.49
N ALA A 26 5.08 4.78 -2.91
CA ALA A 26 4.36 5.17 -1.71
C ALA A 26 2.84 5.08 -1.92
N PHE A 27 2.34 5.53 -3.08
CA PHE A 27 0.92 5.42 -3.40
C PHE A 27 0.40 3.97 -3.30
N VAL A 28 1.11 3.02 -3.92
CA VAL A 28 0.75 1.60 -3.87
C VAL A 28 0.84 1.06 -2.45
N ASP A 29 1.91 1.41 -1.71
CA ASP A 29 2.08 1.00 -0.31
C ASP A 29 0.92 1.47 0.57
N TRP A 30 0.47 2.72 0.40
CA TRP A 30 -0.65 3.27 1.16
C TRP A 30 -1.99 2.56 0.85
N ILE A 31 -2.20 2.06 -0.37
CA ILE A 31 -3.36 1.21 -0.70
C ILE A 31 -3.29 -0.09 0.11
N PHE A 32 -2.15 -0.77 0.11
CA PHE A 32 -1.98 -2.01 0.86
C PHE A 32 -2.06 -1.79 2.37
N PHE A 33 -1.56 -0.67 2.89
CA PHE A 33 -1.72 -0.28 4.29
C PHE A 33 -3.17 -0.05 4.66
N ALA A 34 -3.95 0.65 3.83
CA ALA A 34 -5.38 0.83 4.06
C ALA A 34 -6.11 -0.53 4.09
N LEU A 35 -5.80 -1.44 3.15
CA LEU A 35 -6.36 -2.79 3.10
C LEU A 35 -5.95 -3.64 4.32
N ALA A 36 -4.68 -3.59 4.72
CA ALA A 36 -4.17 -4.29 5.88
C ALA A 36 -4.84 -3.78 7.17
N GLY A 37 -4.98 -2.46 7.32
CA GLY A 37 -5.71 -1.86 8.44
C GLY A 37 -7.18 -2.26 8.45
N PHE A 38 -7.84 -2.26 7.29
CA PHE A 38 -9.24 -2.68 7.15
C PHE A 38 -9.42 -4.17 7.48
N SER A 39 -8.44 -5.00 7.14
CA SER A 39 -8.47 -6.43 7.43
C SER A 39 -8.63 -6.72 8.92
N VAL A 40 -8.10 -5.87 9.81
CA VAL A 40 -8.27 -6.02 11.26
C VAL A 40 -9.74 -5.99 11.67
N PHE A 41 -10.54 -5.11 11.04
CA PHE A 41 -11.99 -5.06 11.27
C PHE A 41 -12.72 -6.26 10.65
N LEU A 42 -12.29 -6.68 9.47
CA LEU A 42 -12.87 -7.82 8.76
C LEU A 42 -12.63 -9.13 9.51
N PHE A 43 -11.40 -9.41 9.93
CA PHE A 43 -11.03 -10.61 10.68
C PHE A 43 -11.72 -10.65 12.04
N ARG A 44 -11.92 -9.50 12.69
CA ARG A 44 -12.69 -9.44 13.95
C ARG A 44 -14.18 -9.76 13.78
N ARG A 45 -14.76 -9.51 12.60
CA ARG A 45 -16.13 -9.94 12.28
C ARG A 45 -16.20 -11.39 11.83
N ARG A 46 -15.19 -11.87 11.10
CA ARG A 46 -15.17 -13.22 10.50
C ARG A 46 -14.79 -14.30 11.51
N ASP A 47 -13.92 -13.99 12.47
CA ASP A 47 -13.50 -14.88 13.54
C ASP A 47 -13.62 -14.19 14.91
N PRO A 48 -14.84 -14.13 15.47
CA PRO A 48 -15.08 -13.48 16.75
C PRO A 48 -14.44 -14.22 17.93
N ASP A 49 -14.30 -15.55 17.84
CA ASP A 49 -13.87 -16.43 18.92
C ASP A 49 -12.39 -16.85 18.84
N GLY A 50 -11.69 -16.51 17.75
CA GLY A 50 -10.26 -16.77 17.61
C GLY A 50 -9.42 -16.19 18.75
N GLU A 51 -8.40 -16.93 19.17
CA GLU A 51 -7.46 -16.49 20.20
C GLU A 51 -6.73 -15.22 19.75
N ARG A 52 -6.68 -14.22 20.63
CA ARG A 52 -6.05 -12.91 20.35
C ARG A 52 -4.90 -12.66 21.33
N PRO A 53 -3.71 -13.22 21.07
CA PRO A 53 -2.52 -12.98 21.90
C PRO A 53 -2.14 -11.50 21.97
N TYR A 54 -2.41 -10.75 20.89
CA TYR A 54 -2.18 -9.32 20.80
C TYR A 54 -3.46 -8.57 20.46
N ARG A 55 -3.80 -7.57 21.27
CA ARG A 55 -4.90 -6.64 21.02
C ARG A 55 -4.33 -5.26 20.79
N THR A 56 -4.67 -4.66 19.65
CA THR A 56 -4.28 -3.28 19.35
C THR A 56 -4.80 -2.34 20.43
N PRO A 57 -3.93 -1.60 21.15
CA PRO A 57 -4.36 -0.64 22.16
C PRO A 57 -5.18 0.47 21.51
N GLY A 58 -6.26 0.89 22.16
CA GLY A 58 -7.18 1.90 21.65
C GLY A 58 -8.12 1.41 20.53
N TYR A 59 -8.27 0.10 20.34
CA TYR A 59 -9.29 -0.43 19.43
C TYR A 59 -10.72 0.01 19.88
N PRO A 60 -11.60 0.44 18.96
CA PRO A 60 -11.47 0.48 17.50
C PRO A 60 -10.88 1.78 16.92
N LEU A 61 -10.56 2.78 17.74
CA LEU A 61 -10.18 4.11 17.28
C LEU A 61 -8.82 4.12 16.55
N THR A 62 -7.81 3.44 17.09
CA THR A 62 -6.45 3.45 16.51
C THR A 62 -6.42 2.89 15.09
N PRO A 63 -6.99 1.70 14.80
CA PRO A 63 -7.01 1.19 13.42
C PRO A 63 -7.96 1.98 12.52
N ALA A 64 -9.04 2.55 13.06
CA ALA A 64 -9.97 3.36 12.27
C ALA A 64 -9.30 4.63 11.77
N LEU A 65 -8.58 5.34 12.64
CA LEU A 65 -7.78 6.51 12.28
C LEU A 65 -6.72 6.16 11.24
N PHE A 66 -6.02 5.04 11.41
CA PHE A 66 -5.02 4.60 10.43
C PHE A 66 -5.63 4.36 9.05
N VAL A 67 -6.76 3.64 8.98
CA VAL A 67 -7.46 3.39 7.71
C VAL A 67 -7.96 4.70 7.10
N LEU A 68 -8.50 5.61 7.91
CA LEU A 68 -8.97 6.93 7.45
C LEU A 68 -7.83 7.76 6.86
N ILE A 69 -6.70 7.87 7.56
CA ILE A 69 -5.53 8.64 7.11
C ILE A 69 -4.95 8.01 5.85
N SER A 70 -4.82 6.68 5.81
CA SER A 70 -4.29 5.97 4.64
C SER A 70 -5.18 6.17 3.43
N THR A 71 -6.51 6.06 3.60
CA THR A 71 -7.49 6.28 2.53
C THR A 71 -7.45 7.73 2.05
N TRP A 72 -7.35 8.68 2.98
CA TRP A 72 -7.22 10.10 2.64
C TRP A 72 -5.94 10.37 1.85
N PHE A 73 -4.81 9.76 2.21
CA PHE A 73 -3.55 9.90 1.48
C PHE A 73 -3.66 9.36 0.04
N VAL A 74 -4.28 8.19 -0.14
CA VAL A 74 -4.54 7.60 -1.46
C VAL A 74 -5.41 8.53 -2.31
N ILE A 75 -6.51 9.04 -1.75
CA ILE A 75 -7.41 9.97 -2.46
C ILE A 75 -6.68 11.28 -2.79
N ASN A 76 -5.91 11.83 -1.85
CA ASN A 76 -5.16 13.06 -2.06
C ASN A 76 -4.13 12.89 -3.18
N THR A 77 -3.38 11.79 -3.17
CA THR A 77 -2.39 11.49 -4.23
C THR A 77 -3.07 11.27 -5.58
N LEU A 78 -4.24 10.66 -5.62
CA LEU A 78 -5.03 10.47 -6.84
C LEU A 78 -5.44 11.81 -7.48
N ILE A 79 -5.73 12.83 -6.66
CA ILE A 79 -6.12 14.17 -7.11
C ILE A 79 -4.89 15.02 -7.45
N SER A 80 -3.87 15.01 -6.58
CA SER A 80 -2.68 15.85 -6.71
C SER A 80 -1.71 15.34 -7.79
N ALA A 81 -1.67 14.04 -8.04
CA ALA A 81 -0.76 13.42 -8.99
C ALA A 81 -1.40 12.24 -9.75
N PRO A 82 -2.41 12.50 -10.59
CA PRO A 82 -3.19 11.46 -11.28
C PRO A 82 -2.35 10.59 -12.22
N TYR A 83 -1.36 11.18 -12.90
CA TYR A 83 -0.43 10.43 -13.76
C TYR A 83 0.37 9.40 -12.94
N GLN A 84 0.74 9.76 -11.71
CA GLN A 84 1.54 8.92 -10.84
C GLN A 84 0.72 7.82 -10.18
N ALA A 85 -0.49 8.14 -9.74
CA ALA A 85 -1.43 7.15 -9.28
C ALA A 85 -1.78 6.12 -10.37
N LEU A 86 -2.02 6.57 -11.61
CA LEU A 86 -2.35 5.69 -12.73
C LEU A 86 -1.18 4.75 -13.09
N ALA A 87 0.04 5.28 -13.16
CA ALA A 87 1.23 4.47 -13.38
C ALA A 87 1.40 3.41 -12.28
N GLY A 88 1.25 3.79 -11.01
CA GLY A 88 1.30 2.85 -9.88
C GLY A 88 0.25 1.74 -9.96
N LEU A 89 -1.00 2.08 -10.33
CA LEU A 89 -2.06 1.08 -10.55
C LEU A 89 -1.76 0.15 -11.72
N LEU A 90 -1.20 0.68 -12.82
CA LEU A 90 -0.80 -0.14 -13.96
C LEU A 90 0.30 -1.12 -13.58
N PHE A 91 1.32 -0.66 -12.83
CA PHE A 91 2.37 -1.54 -12.31
C PHE A 91 1.80 -2.63 -11.39
N LEU A 92 0.86 -2.28 -10.52
CA LEU A 92 0.18 -3.24 -9.67
C LEU A 92 -0.61 -4.27 -10.51
N ALA A 93 -1.34 -3.81 -11.53
CA ALA A 93 -2.12 -4.66 -12.42
C ALA A 93 -1.24 -5.62 -13.25
N LEU A 94 -0.03 -5.22 -13.65
CA LEU A 94 0.94 -6.09 -14.32
C LEU A 94 1.37 -7.29 -13.44
N GLY A 95 1.23 -7.20 -12.12
CA GLY A 95 1.44 -8.34 -11.23
C GLY A 95 0.38 -9.43 -11.38
N VAL A 96 -0.84 -9.10 -11.83
CA VAL A 96 -1.95 -10.06 -11.96
C VAL A 96 -1.66 -11.12 -13.04
N PRO A 97 -1.27 -10.76 -14.28
CA PRO A 97 -0.90 -11.75 -15.30
C PRO A 97 0.29 -12.63 -14.93
N VAL A 98 1.20 -12.16 -14.07
CA VAL A 98 2.38 -12.93 -13.65
C VAL A 98 2.03 -13.98 -12.59
N TYR A 99 0.95 -13.74 -11.84
CA TYR A 99 0.47 -14.68 -10.82
C TYR A 99 -0.27 -15.88 -11.40
N PHE A 100 -0.97 -15.70 -12.51
CA PHE A 100 -1.68 -16.76 -13.23
C PHE A 100 -0.77 -17.51 -14.21
#